data_AF-A0A2V9Y7Y4-F1
#
_entry.id   AF-A0A2V9Y7Y4-F1
#
_cell.length_a   1.000
_cell.length_b   1.000
_cell.length_c   1.000
_cell.angle_alpha   90.00
_cell.angle_beta   90.00
_cell.angle_gamma   90.00
#
_symmetry.space_group_name_H-M   'P 1'
#
loop_
_entity.id
_entity.type
_entity.pdbx_description
1 polymer ?
#
loop_
_entity_poly.entity_id
_entity_poly.type
_entity_poly.pdbx_seq_one_letter_code
_entity_poly.pdbx_strand_id
1 'polypeptide(L)'
;MTTASQKTEPAGEWSAACLLYPTYAALARQFVIDLPACNDLQTGVQAPPPESIERARQWLVDVDERIQVHQLRQFLQTTTLTTQEALQTILIHHLRKEKKSASDRDKIDFLLVQFFAHLVPPELDDTDVELDYVAELLKPALGSVELTLPAWLDPLEQLMQSAK
;
A
#
# COMPACT_ATOMS: atom_id res chain seq x y z
N MET A 1 25.84 -6.03 3.81
CA MET A 1 25.60 -5.43 5.14
C MET A 1 24.72 -4.23 4.85
N THR A 2 23.43 -4.14 5.19
CA THR A 2 22.75 -4.46 6.46
C THR A 2 21.27 -4.71 6.14
N THR A 3 20.74 -5.92 6.40
CA THR A 3 19.29 -6.17 6.36
C THR A 3 18.68 -5.58 7.62
N ALA A 4 18.20 -4.34 7.55
CA ALA A 4 17.38 -3.78 8.60
C ALA A 4 16.00 -4.46 8.54
N SER A 5 15.81 -5.53 9.32
CA SER A 5 14.48 -5.90 9.80
C SER A 5 13.99 -4.74 10.65
N GLN A 6 13.31 -3.77 10.03
CA GLN A 6 12.50 -2.78 10.73
C GLN A 6 11.35 -3.55 11.39
N LYS A 7 11.57 -4.03 12.63
CA LYS A 7 10.47 -4.38 13.51
C LYS A 7 9.65 -3.10 13.69
N THR A 8 8.45 -3.07 13.11
CA THR A 8 7.56 -1.93 13.31
C THR A 8 7.25 -1.87 14.80
N GLU A 9 7.38 -0.70 15.41
CA GLU A 9 7.04 -0.56 16.82
C GLU A 9 5.55 -0.90 17.01
N PRO A 10 5.17 -1.64 18.07
CA PRO A 10 3.81 -2.12 18.25
C PRO A 10 2.76 -0.98 18.26
N ALA A 11 3.15 0.21 18.69
CA ALA A 11 2.30 1.41 18.62
C ALA A 11 2.04 1.87 17.18
N GLY A 12 3.04 1.79 16.30
CA GLY A 12 2.90 2.11 14.88
C GLY A 12 2.03 1.09 14.13
N GLU A 13 2.17 -0.20 14.46
CA GLU A 13 1.30 -1.26 13.90
C GLU A 13 -0.16 -1.05 14.29
N TRP A 14 -0.42 -0.70 15.56
CA TRP A 14 -1.77 -0.43 16.04
C TRP A 14 -2.40 0.80 15.37
N SER A 15 -1.65 1.91 15.27
CA SER A 15 -2.14 3.13 14.63
C SER A 15 -2.51 2.87 13.17
N ALA A 16 -1.65 2.14 12.44
CA ALA A 16 -1.93 1.72 11.07
C ALA A 16 -3.21 0.87 11.01
N ALA A 17 -3.34 -0.14 11.87
CA ALA A 17 -4.53 -1.00 11.88
C ALA A 17 -5.83 -0.22 12.17
N CYS A 18 -5.81 0.73 13.10
CA CYS A 18 -6.94 1.62 13.38
C CYS A 18 -7.31 2.51 12.19
N LEU A 19 -6.31 3.01 11.45
CA LEU A 19 -6.54 3.81 10.24
C LEU A 19 -7.11 2.96 9.09
N LEU A 20 -6.67 1.70 8.96
CA LEU A 20 -7.13 0.79 7.91
C LEU A 20 -8.54 0.23 8.16
N TYR A 21 -8.90 0.02 9.43
CA TYR A 21 -10.14 -0.66 9.81
C TYR A 21 -11.41 -0.08 9.17
N PRO A 22 -11.68 1.25 9.20
CA PRO A 22 -12.89 1.81 8.59
C PRO A 22 -12.99 1.53 7.09
N THR A 23 -11.86 1.60 6.38
CA THR A 23 -11.80 1.36 4.93
C THR A 23 -12.10 -0.10 4.61
N TYR A 24 -11.46 -1.03 5.32
CA TYR A 24 -11.68 -2.46 5.11
C TYR A 24 -13.07 -2.94 5.57
N ALA A 25 -13.58 -2.41 6.69
CA ALA A 25 -14.93 -2.72 7.16
C ALA A 25 -16.01 -2.21 6.18
N ALA A 26 -15.82 -1.02 5.59
CA ALA A 26 -16.72 -0.49 4.57
C ALA A 26 -16.67 -1.32 3.28
N LEU A 27 -15.46 -1.69 2.83
CA LEU A 27 -15.27 -2.57 1.67
C LEU A 27 -15.98 -3.91 1.89
N ALA A 28 -15.73 -4.56 3.03
CA ALA A 28 -16.37 -5.84 3.33
C ALA A 28 -17.89 -5.75 3.38
N ARG A 29 -18.44 -4.66 3.93
CA ARG A 29 -19.88 -4.42 3.91
C ARG A 29 -20.43 -4.24 2.49
N GLN A 30 -19.72 -3.51 1.63
CA GLN A 30 -20.13 -3.26 0.24
C GLN A 30 -20.14 -4.54 -0.60
N PHE A 31 -19.18 -5.44 -0.38
CA PHE A 31 -19.05 -6.68 -1.14
C PHE A 31 -19.58 -7.92 -0.41
N VAL A 32 -20.23 -7.74 0.75
CA VAL A 32 -20.78 -8.81 1.60
C VAL A 32 -19.73 -9.88 1.92
N ILE A 33 -18.52 -9.43 2.25
CA ILE A 33 -17.42 -10.28 2.67
C ILE A 33 -17.63 -10.58 4.15
N ASP A 34 -17.77 -11.85 4.49
CA ASP A 34 -17.79 -12.27 5.88
C ASP A 34 -16.43 -11.98 6.51
N LEU A 35 -16.39 -11.12 7.53
CA LEU A 35 -15.19 -10.76 8.27
C LEU A 35 -15.44 -10.93 9.76
N PRO A 36 -14.44 -11.42 10.53
CA PRO A 36 -14.55 -11.45 11.98
C PRO A 36 -14.69 -10.02 12.52
N ALA A 37 -15.51 -9.84 13.55
CA ALA A 37 -15.60 -8.56 14.25
C ALA A 37 -14.33 -8.31 15.07
N CYS A 38 -13.79 -7.09 15.02
CA CYS A 38 -12.67 -6.67 15.87
C CYS A 38 -13.09 -5.44 16.70
N ASN A 39 -13.65 -5.69 17.89
CA ASN A 39 -14.15 -4.63 18.77
C ASN A 39 -13.05 -3.65 19.19
N ASP A 40 -11.82 -4.12 19.36
CA ASP A 40 -10.70 -3.27 19.75
C ASP A 40 -10.38 -2.22 18.67
N LEU A 41 -10.34 -2.63 17.39
CA LEU A 41 -10.14 -1.73 16.25
C LEU A 41 -11.33 -0.79 16.04
N GLN A 42 -12.55 -1.27 16.28
CA GLN A 42 -13.75 -0.43 16.21
C GLN A 42 -13.76 0.66 17.27
N THR A 43 -13.24 0.36 18.47
CA THR A 43 -13.23 1.30 19.60
C THR A 43 -12.05 2.28 19.53
N GLY A 44 -10.96 1.92 18.85
CA GLY A 44 -9.80 2.80 18.67
C GLY A 44 -9.08 3.13 19.97
N VAL A 45 -8.85 2.13 20.82
CA VAL A 45 -8.22 2.30 22.15
C VAL A 45 -6.82 2.93 21.99
N GLN A 46 -6.52 3.99 22.74
CA GLN A 46 -5.25 4.74 22.63
C GLN A 46 -4.02 3.94 23.13
N ALA A 47 -4.21 3.08 24.13
CA ALA A 47 -3.17 2.21 24.67
C ALA A 47 -3.65 0.75 24.66
N PRO A 48 -3.56 0.06 23.51
CA PRO A 48 -4.01 -1.32 23.40
C PRO A 48 -3.12 -2.26 24.23
N PRO A 49 -3.69 -3.29 24.88
CA PRO A 49 -2.88 -4.38 25.41
C PRO A 49 -2.22 -5.15 24.25
N PRO A 50 -1.08 -5.84 24.48
CA PRO A 50 -0.38 -6.62 23.45
C PRO A 50 -1.30 -7.62 22.71
N GLU A 51 -2.27 -8.20 23.42
CA GLU A 51 -3.26 -9.11 22.84
C GLU A 51 -4.19 -8.44 21.82
N SER A 52 -4.53 -7.16 22.00
CA SER A 52 -5.34 -6.42 21.02
C SER A 52 -4.55 -6.10 19.75
N ILE A 53 -3.24 -5.83 19.89
CA ILE A 53 -2.34 -5.63 18.74
C ILE A 53 -2.23 -6.93 17.93
N GLU A 54 -2.06 -8.07 18.60
CA GLU A 54 -2.02 -9.37 17.92
C GLU A 54 -3.34 -9.69 17.22
N ARG A 55 -4.48 -9.46 17.88
CA ARG A 55 -5.81 -9.66 17.28
C ARG A 55 -6.03 -8.74 16.07
N ALA A 56 -5.60 -7.49 16.14
CA ALA A 56 -5.66 -6.57 15.01
C ALA A 56 -4.78 -7.03 13.84
N ARG A 57 -3.58 -7.54 14.13
CA ARG A 57 -2.68 -8.10 13.11
C ARG A 57 -3.33 -9.31 12.43
N GLN A 58 -3.88 -10.24 13.20
CA GLN A 58 -4.56 -11.41 12.64
C GLN A 58 -5.79 -10.99 11.82
N TRP A 59 -6.56 -10.02 12.31
CA TRP A 59 -7.70 -9.48 11.58
C TRP A 59 -7.30 -8.93 10.22
N LEU A 60 -6.21 -8.15 10.14
CA LEU A 60 -5.70 -7.62 8.87
C LEU A 60 -5.26 -8.73 7.92
N VAL A 61 -4.61 -9.79 8.42
CA VAL A 61 -4.22 -10.95 7.61
C VAL A 61 -5.47 -11.63 7.04
N ASP A 62 -6.47 -11.92 7.87
CA ASP A 62 -7.71 -12.58 7.45
C ASP A 62 -8.47 -11.75 6.40
N VAL A 63 -8.51 -10.43 6.60
CA VAL A 63 -9.13 -9.48 5.66
C VAL A 63 -8.41 -9.49 4.32
N ASP A 64 -7.08 -9.43 4.34
CA ASP A 64 -6.29 -9.42 3.12
C ASP A 64 -6.41 -10.72 2.33
N GLU A 65 -6.59 -11.87 2.98
CA GLU A 65 -6.81 -13.15 2.29
C GLU A 65 -8.18 -13.22 1.62
N ARG A 66 -9.20 -12.61 2.23
CA ARG A 66 -10.59 -12.66 1.74
C ARG A 66 -10.86 -11.62 0.67
N ILE A 67 -10.30 -10.42 0.78
CA ILE A 67 -10.51 -9.34 -0.18
C ILE A 67 -9.79 -9.68 -1.50
N GLN A 68 -10.53 -9.65 -2.60
CA GLN A 68 -9.97 -9.81 -3.93
C GLN A 68 -9.54 -8.46 -4.53
N VAL A 69 -8.53 -8.47 -5.42
CA VAL A 69 -8.02 -7.25 -6.05
C VAL A 69 -9.10 -6.45 -6.80
N HIS A 70 -10.04 -7.14 -7.46
CA HIS A 70 -11.12 -6.47 -8.20
C HIS A 70 -12.12 -5.77 -7.26
N GLN A 71 -12.38 -6.33 -6.06
CA GLN A 71 -13.22 -5.69 -5.04
C GLN A 71 -12.54 -4.45 -4.49
N LEU A 72 -11.23 -4.55 -4.18
CA LEU A 72 -10.42 -3.42 -3.75
C LEU A 72 -10.42 -2.30 -4.81
N ARG A 73 -10.23 -2.66 -6.08
CA ARG A 73 -10.25 -1.72 -7.20
C ARG A 73 -11.59 -0.99 -7.31
N GLN A 74 -12.67 -1.75 -7.38
CA GLN A 74 -14.01 -1.16 -7.49
C GLN A 74 -14.34 -0.29 -6.27
N PHE A 75 -13.93 -0.69 -5.07
CA PHE A 75 -14.11 0.10 -3.86
C PHE A 75 -13.38 1.44 -3.93
N LEU A 76 -12.06 1.41 -4.15
CA LEU A 76 -11.21 2.60 -4.11
C LEU A 76 -11.48 3.59 -5.24
N GLN A 77 -12.10 3.13 -6.34
CA GLN A 77 -12.52 4.00 -7.44
C GLN A 77 -13.89 4.66 -7.22
N THR A 78 -14.70 4.17 -6.28
CA THR A 78 -16.09 4.64 -6.08
C THR A 78 -16.32 5.29 -4.71
N THR A 79 -15.42 5.06 -3.76
CA THR A 79 -15.55 5.53 -2.39
C THR A 79 -14.97 6.94 -2.19
N THR A 80 -15.61 7.72 -1.32
CA THR A 80 -15.05 8.98 -0.80
C THR A 80 -14.37 8.80 0.56
N LEU A 81 -14.32 7.56 1.08
CA LEU A 81 -13.78 7.27 2.41
C LEU A 81 -12.24 7.16 2.43
N THR A 82 -11.61 6.97 1.27
CA THR A 82 -10.16 6.77 1.20
C THR A 82 -9.44 8.11 1.16
N THR A 83 -8.74 8.43 2.24
CA THR A 83 -7.78 9.54 2.27
C THR A 83 -6.45 9.10 1.64
N GLN A 84 -5.62 10.07 1.24
CA GLN A 84 -4.25 9.79 0.79
C GLN A 84 -3.46 9.00 1.84
N GLU A 85 -3.60 9.34 3.12
CA GLU A 85 -2.95 8.65 4.23
C GLU A 85 -3.41 7.19 4.31
N ALA A 86 -4.72 6.93 4.24
CA ALA A 86 -5.24 5.57 4.25
C ALA A 86 -4.72 4.76 3.05
N LEU A 87 -4.70 5.33 1.85
CA LEU A 87 -4.18 4.67 0.65
C LEU A 87 -2.69 4.33 0.78
N GLN A 88 -1.89 5.27 1.29
CA GLN A 88 -0.48 5.06 1.60
C GLN A 88 -0.30 3.95 2.64
N THR A 89 -1.10 3.95 3.71
CA THR A 89 -1.03 2.92 4.75
C THR A 89 -1.41 1.53 4.21
N ILE A 90 -2.41 1.42 3.34
CA ILE A 90 -2.79 0.16 2.68
C ILE A 90 -1.61 -0.36 1.84
N LEU A 91 -1.01 0.51 1.02
CA LEU A 91 0.14 0.16 0.19
C LEU A 91 1.33 -0.30 1.03
N ILE A 92 1.73 0.46 2.05
CA ILE A 92 2.83 0.12 2.95
C ILE A 92 2.55 -1.21 3.68
N HIS A 93 1.32 -1.43 4.12
CA HIS A 93 0.91 -2.68 4.77
C HIS A 93 1.15 -3.90 3.86
N HIS A 94 0.72 -3.85 2.60
CA HIS A 94 1.00 -4.92 1.64
C HIS A 94 2.49 -5.06 1.28
N LEU A 95 3.23 -3.96 1.17
CA LEU A 95 4.67 -3.98 0.88
C LEU A 95 5.48 -4.62 2.01
N ARG A 96 5.08 -4.42 3.27
CA ARG A 96 5.76 -4.95 4.47
C ARG A 96 5.57 -6.45 4.67
N LYS A 97 4.64 -7.10 3.98
CA LYS A 97 4.47 -8.56 4.06
C LYS A 97 5.76 -9.29 3.65
N GLU A 98 6.27 -10.15 4.54
CA GLU A 98 7.47 -10.95 4.29
C GLU A 98 7.28 -11.91 3.12
N LYS A 99 6.10 -12.55 3.03
CA LYS A 99 5.71 -13.44 1.94
C LYS A 99 4.56 -12.80 1.18
N LYS A 100 4.75 -12.58 -0.12
CA LYS A 100 3.75 -12.01 -1.01
C LYS A 100 3.16 -13.11 -1.88
N SER A 101 1.85 -13.32 -1.77
CA SER A 101 1.10 -14.18 -2.69
C SER A 101 0.95 -13.52 -4.07
N ALA A 102 0.45 -14.27 -5.06
CA ALA A 102 0.08 -13.68 -6.35
C ALA A 102 -0.98 -12.57 -6.19
N SER A 103 -1.97 -12.79 -5.31
CA SER A 103 -3.00 -11.78 -5.03
C SER A 103 -2.41 -10.53 -4.36
N ASP A 104 -1.38 -10.66 -3.52
CA ASP A 104 -0.72 -9.48 -2.93
C ASP A 104 -0.02 -8.65 -4.00
N ARG A 105 0.60 -9.29 -5.00
CA ARG A 105 1.25 -8.58 -6.12
C ARG A 105 0.23 -7.78 -6.92
N ASP A 106 -0.88 -8.41 -7.30
CA ASP A 106 -1.95 -7.72 -8.06
C ASP A 106 -2.52 -6.52 -7.29
N LYS A 107 -2.64 -6.65 -5.96
CA LYS A 107 -3.07 -5.54 -5.08
C LYS A 107 -2.02 -4.43 -5.03
N ILE A 108 -0.75 -4.78 -4.83
CA ILE A 108 0.35 -3.80 -4.79
C ILE A 108 0.43 -3.03 -6.12
N ASP A 109 0.37 -3.73 -7.25
CA ASP A 109 0.43 -3.11 -8.58
C ASP A 109 -0.71 -2.11 -8.76
N PHE A 110 -1.92 -2.50 -8.38
CA PHE A 110 -3.07 -1.58 -8.41
C PHE A 110 -2.89 -0.39 -7.45
N LEU A 111 -2.48 -0.64 -6.20
CA LEU A 111 -2.32 0.39 -5.17
C LEU A 111 -1.24 1.40 -5.52
N LEU A 112 -0.15 0.97 -6.18
CA LEU A 112 0.90 1.87 -6.67
C LEU A 112 0.36 2.85 -7.70
N VAL A 113 -0.36 2.33 -8.71
CA VAL A 113 -0.99 3.16 -9.74
C VAL A 113 -2.02 4.09 -9.12
N GLN A 114 -2.85 3.59 -8.22
CA GLN A 114 -3.90 4.37 -7.56
C GLN A 114 -3.29 5.48 -6.67
N PHE A 115 -2.22 5.18 -5.95
CA PHE A 115 -1.54 6.14 -5.08
C PHE A 115 -0.84 7.22 -5.91
N PHE A 116 -0.14 6.83 -6.98
CA PHE A 116 0.43 7.78 -7.93
C PHE A 116 -0.64 8.71 -8.51
N ALA A 117 -1.74 8.15 -9.02
CA ALA A 117 -2.84 8.94 -9.59
C ALA A 117 -3.49 9.92 -8.60
N HIS A 118 -3.43 9.65 -7.29
CA HIS A 118 -3.89 10.59 -6.25
C HIS A 118 -2.91 11.72 -5.96
N LEU A 119 -1.61 11.49 -6.18
CA LEU A 119 -0.56 12.47 -5.92
C LEU A 119 -0.31 13.39 -7.12
N VAL A 120 -0.57 12.90 -8.33
CA VAL A 120 -0.35 13.63 -9.58
C VAL A 120 -1.28 14.86 -9.66
N PRO A 121 -0.72 16.06 -9.82
CA PRO A 121 -1.49 17.25 -10.17
C PRO A 121 -2.30 17.06 -11.46
N PRO A 122 -3.52 17.63 -11.56
CA PRO A 122 -4.38 17.49 -12.74
C PRO A 122 -3.83 18.15 -14.02
N GLU A 123 -2.74 18.93 -13.91
CA GLU A 123 -2.13 19.71 -14.99
C GLU A 123 -0.89 19.05 -15.59
N LEU A 124 -0.56 17.79 -15.23
CA LEU A 124 0.56 17.09 -15.85
C LEU A 124 0.22 16.64 -17.27
N ASP A 125 1.12 16.99 -18.20
CA ASP A 125 1.12 16.48 -19.56
C ASP A 125 1.85 15.12 -19.59
N ASP A 126 1.36 14.18 -20.39
CA ASP A 126 1.89 12.80 -20.45
C ASP A 126 3.38 12.76 -20.87
N THR A 127 3.85 13.80 -21.56
CA THR A 127 5.24 13.94 -22.02
C THR A 127 6.25 14.33 -20.94
N ASP A 128 5.80 14.80 -19.77
CA ASP A 128 6.66 15.29 -18.68
C ASP A 128 6.90 14.25 -17.56
N VAL A 129 6.34 13.04 -17.70
CA VAL A 129 6.45 12.00 -16.67
C VAL A 129 7.72 11.17 -16.86
N GLU A 130 8.82 11.63 -16.26
CA GLU A 130 10.06 10.86 -16.15
C GLU A 130 10.06 9.92 -14.91
N LEU A 131 10.89 8.89 -14.93
CA LEU A 131 10.97 7.91 -13.83
C LEU A 131 11.40 8.57 -12.50
N ASP A 132 12.27 9.58 -12.56
CA ASP A 132 12.69 10.38 -11.41
C ASP A 132 11.51 11.09 -10.75
N TYR A 133 10.59 11.62 -11.56
CA TYR A 133 9.37 12.26 -11.08
C TYR A 133 8.46 11.27 -10.35
N VAL A 134 8.27 10.08 -10.92
CA VAL A 134 7.49 9.00 -10.31
C VAL A 134 8.12 8.55 -8.98
N ALA A 135 9.44 8.41 -8.93
CA ALA A 135 10.16 8.02 -7.72
C ALA A 135 10.02 9.07 -6.60
N GLU A 136 10.11 10.36 -6.91
CA GLU A 136 9.90 11.42 -5.92
C GLU A 136 8.45 11.47 -5.41
N LEU A 137 7.45 11.27 -6.28
CA LEU A 137 6.06 11.20 -5.84
C LEU A 137 5.79 9.97 -4.95
N LEU A 138 6.33 8.79 -5.30
CA LEU A 138 6.09 7.55 -4.55
C LEU A 138 6.96 7.38 -3.30
N LYS A 139 7.91 8.31 -3.07
CA LYS A 139 8.81 8.35 -1.92
C LYS A 139 8.12 8.17 -0.55
N PRO A 140 6.90 8.69 -0.29
CA PRO A 140 6.22 8.46 0.98
C PRO A 140 5.89 6.97 1.25
N ALA A 141 5.70 6.16 0.20
CA ALA A 141 5.38 4.74 0.32
C ALA A 141 6.62 3.84 0.12
N LEU A 142 7.49 4.18 -0.83
CA LEU A 142 8.64 3.36 -1.23
C LEU A 142 9.95 3.76 -0.55
N GLY A 143 10.01 4.94 0.06
CA GLY A 143 11.26 5.54 0.52
C GLY A 143 12.08 6.14 -0.62
N SER A 144 13.31 6.57 -0.30
CA SER A 144 14.23 7.08 -1.33
C SER A 144 14.71 5.93 -2.20
N VAL A 145 14.44 6.02 -3.51
CA VAL A 145 14.92 5.04 -4.50
C VAL A 145 16.06 5.68 -5.27
N GLU A 146 17.23 5.03 -5.28
CA GLU A 146 18.29 5.39 -6.22
C GLU A 146 17.97 4.74 -7.57
N LEU A 147 17.63 5.56 -8.57
CA LEU A 147 17.39 5.13 -9.94
C LEU A 147 18.70 4.92 -10.70
N THR A 148 19.65 4.21 -10.08
CA THR A 148 20.86 3.80 -10.78
C THR A 148 20.53 2.59 -11.65
N LEU A 149 20.67 2.76 -12.97
CA LEU A 149 20.65 1.64 -13.88
C LEU A 149 21.75 0.66 -13.45
N PRO A 150 21.42 -0.61 -13.21
CA PRO A 150 22.42 -1.64 -12.99
C PRO A 150 23.40 -1.68 -14.17
N ALA A 151 24.70 -1.75 -13.91
CA ALA A 151 25.75 -1.71 -14.94
C ALA A 151 25.59 -2.77 -16.06
N TRP A 152 24.80 -3.83 -15.83
CA TRP A 152 24.51 -4.84 -16.86
C TRP A 152 23.44 -4.39 -17.88
N LEU A 153 22.76 -3.27 -17.64
CA LEU A 153 21.78 -2.64 -18.52
C LEU A 153 22.35 -1.48 -19.36
N ASP A 154 23.59 -1.05 -19.12
CA ASP A 154 24.28 -0.01 -19.92
C ASP A 154 24.19 -0.25 -21.45
N PRO A 155 24.31 -1.50 -21.97
CA PRO A 155 24.16 -1.76 -23.41
C PRO A 155 22.76 -1.46 -23.96
N LEU A 156 21.72 -1.63 -23.13
CA LEU A 156 20.34 -1.33 -23.51
C LEU A 156 20.10 0.18 -23.58
N GLU A 157 20.69 0.93 -22.65
CA GLU A 157 20.63 2.39 -22.63
C GLU A 157 21.30 2.99 -23.87
N GLN A 158 22.48 2.48 -24.25
CA GLN A 158 23.17 2.87 -25.48
C GLN A 158 22.32 2.59 -26.74
N LEU A 159 21.57 1.49 -26.75
CA LEU A 159 20.63 1.15 -27.83
C LEU A 159 19.43 2.11 -27.89
N MET A 160 18.88 2.48 -26.73
CA MET A 160 17.76 3.44 -26.67
C MET A 160 18.19 4.85 -27.09
N GLN A 161 19.40 5.28 -26.72
CA GLN A 161 19.95 6.58 -27.08
C GLN A 161 20.31 6.67 -28.58
N SER A 162 20.70 5.57 -29.20
CA SER A 162 21.03 5.52 -30.65
C SER A 162 19.81 5.38 -31.55
N ALA A 163 18.63 5.09 -31.00
CA ALA A 163 17.36 5.01 -31.71
C ALA A 163 16.51 6.32 -31.64
N LYS A 164 16.99 7.33 -30.90
CA LYS A 164 16.48 8.72 -30.95
C LYS A 164 17.18 9.50 -32.07
#